data_AF-A0A800JEF7-F1
#
_entry.id   AF-A0A800JEF7-F1
#
_cell.length_a   1.000
_cell.length_b   1.000
_cell.length_c   1.000
_cell.angle_alpha   90.00
_cell.angle_beta   90.00
_cell.angle_gamma   90.00
#
_symmetry.space_group_name_H-M   'P 1'
#
loop_
_entity.id
_entity.type
_entity.pdbx_description
1 polymer ?
#
loop_
_entity_poly.entity_id
_entity_poly.type
_entity_poly.pdbx_seq_one_letter_code
_entity_poly.pdbx_strand_id
1 'polypeptide(L)'
;NKLKQFARDISKLKGLYIPHWTYDSDTTTDYIGQRGEHYYTTETYTDSEGNDQTRQVQDTHWYPAAGRVGVSFDDILVPASDTLPRKYVDELEPWDLPNLTPYTDEYLSGFQSESYTTDLRGGFNLAKDKMAPEIDSKIRWDIGGDVQRIDSKTTYYQNITFKYILLPVWISAYRFKDRNFQFLVNARTGEVQGERPWSWVKITLAALSVIAIIGIIVYFASK
;
A
#
# COMPACT_ATOMS: atom_id res chain seq x y z
N ASN A 1 25.77 -8.22 -14.35
CA ASN A 1 24.46 -8.00 -13.72
C ASN A 1 23.55 -9.19 -14.07
N LYS A 2 23.46 -10.22 -13.20
CA LYS A 2 22.78 -11.49 -13.52
C LYS A 2 21.27 -11.33 -13.76
N LEU A 3 20.63 -10.30 -13.20
CA LEU A 3 19.23 -9.95 -13.48
C LEU A 3 18.98 -9.60 -14.96
N LYS A 4 19.89 -8.84 -15.60
CA LYS A 4 19.80 -8.52 -17.04
C LYS A 4 20.04 -9.74 -17.94
N GLN A 5 20.73 -10.76 -17.44
CA GLN A 5 21.03 -11.99 -18.19
C GLN A 5 19.88 -13.00 -18.12
N PHE A 6 19.05 -12.94 -17.07
CA PHE A 6 17.83 -13.76 -16.92
C PHE A 6 16.59 -13.16 -17.60
N ALA A 7 16.56 -11.85 -17.88
CA ALA A 7 15.58 -11.24 -18.76
C ALA A 7 15.63 -11.79 -20.21
N ARG A 8 16.67 -12.57 -20.57
CA ARG A 8 16.81 -13.22 -21.89
C ARG A 8 16.13 -14.60 -21.98
N ASP A 9 15.70 -15.20 -20.88
CA ASP A 9 14.87 -16.43 -20.89
C ASP A 9 13.39 -16.06 -21.00
N ILE A 10 13.01 -15.40 -22.10
CA ILE A 10 11.63 -15.00 -22.42
C ILE A 10 10.70 -16.24 -22.43
N SER A 11 11.24 -17.44 -22.66
CA SER A 11 10.53 -18.72 -22.65
C SER A 11 9.95 -19.15 -21.29
N LYS A 12 10.27 -18.46 -20.18
CA LYS A 12 9.73 -18.75 -18.84
C LYS A 12 8.70 -17.74 -18.34
N LEU A 13 8.33 -16.75 -19.15
CA LEU A 13 7.24 -15.83 -18.85
C LEU A 13 5.95 -16.40 -19.43
N LYS A 14 4.96 -16.60 -18.57
CA LYS A 14 3.61 -17.00 -18.99
C LYS A 14 2.69 -15.78 -18.90
N GLY A 15 1.88 -15.57 -19.93
CA GLY A 15 0.82 -14.58 -19.90
C GLY A 15 -0.38 -15.13 -19.14
N LEU A 16 -0.87 -14.36 -18.17
CA LEU A 16 -2.05 -14.70 -17.38
C LEU A 16 -2.98 -13.48 -17.30
N TYR A 17 -4.27 -13.68 -17.47
CA TYR A 17 -5.28 -12.73 -17.06
C TYR A 17 -5.76 -13.05 -15.65
N ILE A 18 -5.54 -12.10 -14.74
CA ILE A 18 -6.04 -12.20 -13.36
C ILE A 18 -7.43 -11.56 -13.30
N PRO A 19 -8.44 -12.29 -12.80
CA PRO A 19 -9.78 -11.75 -12.63
C PRO A 19 -9.81 -10.73 -11.50
N HIS A 20 -10.49 -9.61 -11.75
CA HIS A 20 -10.70 -8.55 -10.77
C HIS A 20 -12.15 -8.08 -10.79
N TRP A 21 -12.59 -7.61 -9.64
CA TRP A 21 -13.78 -6.78 -9.51
C TRP A 21 -13.33 -5.32 -9.45
N THR A 22 -14.03 -4.44 -10.18
CA THR A 22 -14.03 -3.02 -9.84
C THR A 22 -15.36 -2.69 -9.18
N TYR A 23 -15.31 -1.82 -8.16
CA TYR A 23 -16.51 -1.34 -7.48
C TYR A 23 -16.54 0.18 -7.50
N ASP A 24 -17.69 0.72 -7.88
CA ASP A 24 -18.00 2.13 -7.67
C ASP A 24 -19.03 2.19 -6.55
N SER A 25 -18.88 3.15 -5.64
CA SER A 25 -19.81 3.32 -4.52
C SER A 25 -19.72 4.73 -3.98
N ASP A 26 -20.89 5.30 -3.69
CA ASP A 26 -20.98 6.48 -2.85
C ASP A 26 -21.06 6.06 -1.39
N THR A 27 -20.35 6.78 -0.53
CA THR A 27 -20.37 6.54 0.91
C THR A 27 -20.82 7.79 1.65
N THR A 28 -21.58 7.57 2.71
CA THR A 28 -21.89 8.57 3.73
C THR A 28 -21.46 8.01 5.07
N THR A 29 -20.61 8.72 5.80
CA THR A 29 -20.08 8.27 7.08
C THR A 29 -20.40 9.26 8.18
N ASP A 30 -21.16 8.82 9.18
CA ASP A 30 -21.35 9.53 10.43
C ASP A 30 -20.19 9.21 11.37
N TYR A 31 -19.64 10.21 12.06
CA TYR A 31 -18.52 10.02 12.96
C TYR A 31 -18.64 10.84 14.26
N ILE A 32 -17.97 10.33 15.30
CA ILE A 32 -17.70 11.02 16.57
C ILE A 32 -16.21 10.89 16.84
N GLY A 33 -15.59 11.98 17.29
CA GLY A 33 -14.16 12.04 17.54
C GLY A 33 -13.75 13.27 18.33
N GLN A 34 -12.46 13.61 18.24
CA GLN A 34 -11.87 14.73 18.96
C GLN A 34 -10.89 15.49 18.08
N ARG A 35 -10.95 16.82 18.16
CA ARG A 35 -9.99 17.77 17.61
C ARG A 35 -8.96 18.11 18.67
N GLY A 36 -7.69 17.85 18.38
CA GLY A 36 -6.56 18.24 19.22
C GLY A 36 -5.90 19.50 18.69
N GLU A 37 -5.72 20.48 19.57
CA GLU A 37 -4.96 21.70 19.27
C GLU A 37 -3.73 21.76 20.17
N HIS A 38 -2.57 21.97 19.56
CA HIS A 38 -1.31 22.07 20.25
C HIS A 38 -1.15 23.43 20.90
N TYR A 39 -0.67 23.41 22.14
CA TYR A 39 -0.22 24.61 22.83
C TYR A 39 1.11 24.30 23.53
N TYR A 40 1.86 25.35 23.82
CA TYR A 40 3.17 25.23 24.43
C TYR A 40 3.14 25.79 25.85
N THR A 41 3.56 24.99 26.81
CA THR A 41 3.71 25.37 28.22
C THR A 41 5.20 25.46 28.55
N THR A 42 5.58 26.43 29.39
CA THR A 42 6.96 26.53 29.89
C THR A 42 7.09 25.71 31.17
N GLU A 43 7.91 24.67 31.15
CA GLU A 43 8.29 23.92 32.36
C GLU A 43 9.66 24.38 32.85
N THR A 44 9.78 24.61 34.16
CA THR A 44 11.05 24.82 34.83
C THR A 44 11.55 23.51 35.43
N TYR A 45 12.81 23.16 35.19
CA TYR A 45 13.47 22.01 35.79
C TYR A 45 14.88 22.36 36.23
N THR A 46 15.38 21.68 37.25
CA THR A 46 16.76 21.86 37.73
C THR A 46 17.67 20.86 37.04
N ASP A 47 18.78 21.35 36.46
CA ASP A 47 19.78 20.50 35.81
C ASP A 47 20.66 19.76 36.84
N SER A 48 21.53 18.85 36.35
CA SER A 48 22.45 18.10 37.20
C SER A 48 23.49 18.96 37.94
N GLU A 49 23.65 20.23 37.52
CA GLU A 49 24.55 21.21 38.11
C GLU A 49 23.85 22.13 39.13
N GLY A 50 22.54 21.96 39.31
CA GLY A 50 21.73 22.72 40.27
C GLY A 50 21.17 24.04 39.74
N ASN A 51 21.26 24.31 38.43
CA ASN A 51 20.71 25.53 37.83
C ASN A 51 19.28 25.30 37.35
N ASP A 52 18.42 26.30 37.55
CA ASP A 52 17.06 26.30 37.01
C ASP A 52 17.09 26.61 35.51
N GLN A 53 16.56 25.68 34.72
CA GLN A 53 16.41 25.77 33.28
C GLN A 53 14.93 25.76 32.90
N THR A 54 14.59 26.38 31.76
CA THR A 54 13.24 26.29 31.20
C THR A 54 13.25 25.56 29.86
N ARG A 55 12.19 24.79 29.59
CA ARG A 55 11.94 24.19 28.28
C ARG A 55 10.49 24.40 27.87
N GLN A 56 10.26 24.52 26.57
CA GLN A 56 8.91 24.46 26.01
C GLN A 56 8.47 23.00 25.90
N VAL A 57 7.33 22.69 26.48
CA VAL A 57 6.67 21.38 26.35
C VAL A 57 5.40 21.56 25.54
N GLN A 58 5.21 20.70 24.55
CA GLN A 58 4.03 20.68 23.72
C GLN A 58 2.94 19.84 24.40
N ASP A 59 1.82 20.47 24.71
CA ASP A 59 0.61 19.85 25.21
C ASP A 59 -0.49 19.87 24.13
N THR A 60 -1.56 19.10 24.32
CA THR A 60 -2.70 19.06 23.38
C THR A 60 -4.02 19.21 24.11
N HIS A 61 -4.80 20.23 23.75
CA HIS A 61 -6.18 20.39 24.21
C HIS A 61 -7.11 19.62 23.27
N TRP A 62 -7.95 18.74 23.82
CA TRP A 62 -8.93 17.96 23.06
C TRP A 62 -10.34 18.55 23.16
N TYR A 63 -10.96 18.80 22.03
CA TYR A 63 -12.34 19.25 21.90
C TYR A 63 -13.19 18.19 21.20
N PRO A 64 -14.44 17.95 21.62
CA PRO A 64 -15.32 17.00 20.94
C PRO A 64 -15.64 17.47 19.51
N ALA A 65 -15.64 16.53 18.57
CA ALA A 65 -16.01 16.75 17.18
C ALA A 65 -16.96 15.64 16.70
N ALA A 66 -17.96 15.99 15.91
CA ALA A 66 -18.87 15.04 15.29
C ALA A 66 -19.36 15.62 13.96
N GLY A 67 -19.63 14.75 13.00
CA GLY A 67 -20.02 15.18 11.68
C GLY A 67 -20.43 14.05 10.77
N ARG A 68 -20.69 14.41 9.52
CA ARG A 68 -21.06 13.50 8.44
C ARG A 68 -20.24 13.86 7.21
N VAL A 69 -19.51 12.90 6.68
CA VAL A 69 -18.72 13.07 5.45
C VAL A 69 -19.21 12.17 4.34
N GLY A 70 -19.11 12.66 3.10
CA GLY A 70 -19.35 11.87 1.89
C GLY A 70 -18.06 11.65 1.12
N VAL A 71 -17.88 10.43 0.60
CA VAL A 71 -16.78 10.07 -0.32
C VAL A 71 -17.35 9.21 -1.45
N SER A 72 -17.08 9.59 -2.69
CA SER A 72 -17.43 8.81 -3.88
C SER A 72 -16.19 8.05 -4.34
N PHE A 73 -16.35 6.75 -4.56
CA PHE A 73 -15.31 5.86 -5.02
C PHE A 73 -15.64 5.38 -6.43
N ASP A 74 -14.65 5.43 -7.30
CA ASP A 74 -14.72 4.99 -8.69
C ASP A 74 -13.60 3.97 -8.94
N ASP A 75 -13.97 2.81 -9.49
CA ASP A 75 -13.08 1.72 -9.85
C ASP A 75 -12.15 1.21 -8.71
N ILE A 76 -12.70 0.97 -7.51
CA ILE A 76 -11.97 0.27 -6.45
C ILE A 76 -11.68 -1.16 -6.89
N LEU A 77 -10.40 -1.44 -7.13
CA LEU A 77 -9.93 -2.68 -7.70
C LEU A 77 -9.70 -3.75 -6.63
N VAL A 78 -10.30 -4.92 -6.79
CA VAL A 78 -10.14 -6.06 -5.88
C VAL A 78 -9.84 -7.32 -6.69
N PRO A 79 -8.73 -8.03 -6.41
CA PRO A 79 -8.47 -9.33 -7.01
C PRO A 79 -9.61 -10.32 -6.72
N ALA A 80 -10.14 -10.95 -7.76
CA ALA A 80 -11.24 -11.89 -7.68
C ALA A 80 -10.76 -13.35 -7.55
N SER A 81 -9.46 -13.58 -7.38
CA SER A 81 -8.83 -14.90 -7.23
C SER A 81 -7.80 -14.87 -6.10
N ASP A 82 -7.66 -16.01 -5.40
CA ASP A 82 -6.69 -16.21 -4.31
C ASP A 82 -5.49 -17.08 -4.72
N THR A 83 -5.35 -17.40 -6.01
CA THR A 83 -4.23 -18.20 -6.54
C THR A 83 -2.88 -17.51 -6.36
N LEU A 84 -2.87 -16.17 -6.40
CA LEU A 84 -1.69 -15.35 -6.23
C LEU A 84 -1.76 -14.59 -4.90
N PRO A 85 -0.63 -14.42 -4.18
CA PRO A 85 -0.63 -13.65 -2.95
C PRO A 85 -1.06 -12.21 -3.24
N ARG A 86 -2.21 -11.82 -2.66
CA ARG A 86 -2.86 -10.51 -2.92
C ARG A 86 -1.93 -9.32 -2.81
N LYS A 87 -1.03 -9.34 -1.80
CA LYS A 87 0.00 -8.32 -1.62
C LYS A 87 0.73 -7.97 -2.92
N TYR A 88 1.15 -8.97 -3.69
CA TYR A 88 1.89 -8.72 -4.93
C TYR A 88 0.99 -8.30 -6.08
N VAL A 89 -0.28 -8.71 -6.08
CA VAL A 89 -1.26 -8.31 -7.10
C VAL A 89 -1.68 -6.86 -6.90
N ASP A 90 -1.95 -6.46 -5.66
CA ASP A 90 -2.27 -5.08 -5.29
C ASP A 90 -1.08 -4.14 -5.58
N GLU A 91 0.16 -4.60 -5.39
CA GLU A 91 1.38 -3.85 -5.74
C GLU A 91 1.56 -3.63 -7.26
N LEU A 92 0.80 -4.29 -8.14
CA LEU A 92 0.85 -4.06 -9.60
C LEU A 92 0.06 -2.82 -10.04
N GLU A 93 -0.71 -2.21 -9.14
CA GLU A 93 -1.29 -0.89 -9.34
C GLU A 93 -0.19 0.17 -9.54
N PRO A 94 -0.41 1.21 -10.37
CA PRO A 94 -1.69 1.59 -10.98
C PRO A 94 -2.01 0.86 -12.29
N TRP A 95 -3.30 0.67 -12.55
CA TRP A 95 -3.82 0.09 -13.79
C TRP A 95 -4.43 1.16 -14.70
N ASP A 96 -4.35 0.92 -16.01
CA ASP A 96 -4.95 1.76 -17.06
C ASP A 96 -6.44 1.41 -17.27
N LEU A 97 -7.25 1.60 -16.23
CA LEU A 97 -8.68 1.28 -16.23
C LEU A 97 -9.52 2.08 -17.24
N PRO A 98 -9.23 3.37 -17.53
CA PRO A 98 -9.99 4.13 -18.53
C PRO A 98 -9.94 3.54 -19.96
N ASN A 99 -8.93 2.72 -20.26
CA ASN A 99 -8.76 2.07 -21.56
C ASN A 99 -9.24 0.61 -21.57
N LEU A 100 -10.10 0.21 -20.61
CA LEU A 100 -10.73 -1.10 -20.62
C LEU A 100 -11.57 -1.30 -21.89
N THR A 101 -11.37 -2.44 -22.54
CA THR A 101 -12.13 -2.83 -23.74
C THR A 101 -13.08 -3.97 -23.42
N PRO A 102 -14.22 -4.08 -24.13
CA PRO A 102 -15.06 -5.28 -24.06
C PRO A 102 -14.25 -6.54 -24.35
N TYR A 103 -14.56 -7.60 -23.64
CA TYR A 103 -13.92 -8.90 -23.84
C TYR A 103 -14.18 -9.44 -25.26
N THR A 104 -13.13 -9.96 -25.88
CA THR A 104 -13.18 -10.77 -27.11
C THR A 104 -12.25 -11.97 -26.95
N ASP A 105 -12.58 -13.11 -27.57
CA ASP A 105 -11.78 -14.34 -27.45
C ASP A 105 -10.34 -14.17 -27.97
N GLU A 106 -10.11 -13.21 -28.88
CA GLU A 106 -8.79 -12.87 -29.41
C GLU A 106 -7.81 -12.47 -28.30
N TYR A 107 -8.29 -11.83 -27.21
CA TYR A 107 -7.45 -11.44 -26.09
C TYR A 107 -6.91 -12.63 -25.30
N LEU A 108 -7.59 -13.79 -25.31
CA LEU A 108 -7.10 -15.01 -24.66
C LEU A 108 -6.07 -15.77 -25.50
N SER A 109 -5.85 -15.39 -26.76
CA SER A 109 -4.86 -16.04 -27.60
C SER A 109 -3.44 -15.87 -27.02
N GLY A 110 -2.84 -16.97 -26.57
CA GLY A 110 -1.51 -16.98 -25.96
C GLY A 110 -1.46 -16.60 -24.47
N PHE A 111 -2.60 -16.33 -23.84
CA PHE A 111 -2.72 -16.07 -22.41
C PHE A 111 -3.61 -17.13 -21.75
N GLN A 112 -3.30 -17.49 -20.51
CA GLN A 112 -4.21 -18.25 -19.67
C GLN A 112 -5.13 -17.27 -18.93
N SER A 113 -6.36 -17.66 -18.61
CA SER A 113 -7.24 -16.88 -17.73
C SER A 113 -7.66 -17.73 -16.55
N GLU A 114 -7.72 -17.09 -15.38
CA GLU A 114 -8.30 -17.70 -14.20
C GLU A 114 -9.78 -17.35 -14.09
N SER A 115 -10.55 -18.26 -13.49
CA SER A 115 -11.92 -17.96 -13.04
C SER A 115 -11.87 -17.36 -11.64
N TYR A 116 -12.83 -16.48 -11.33
CA TYR A 116 -12.94 -15.92 -9.99
C TYR A 116 -13.22 -17.03 -8.96
N THR A 117 -12.57 -16.92 -7.80
CA THR A 117 -12.86 -17.71 -6.60
C THR A 117 -13.50 -16.86 -5.52
N THR A 118 -13.22 -15.56 -5.52
CA THR A 118 -13.85 -14.57 -4.64
C THR A 118 -15.14 -14.08 -5.27
N ASP A 119 -16.26 -14.36 -4.60
CA ASP A 119 -17.57 -13.89 -5.05
C ASP A 119 -17.71 -12.37 -4.93
N LEU A 120 -18.73 -11.82 -5.57
CA LEU A 120 -18.98 -10.37 -5.59
C LEU A 120 -19.14 -9.79 -4.17
N ARG A 121 -19.79 -10.51 -3.25
CA ARG A 121 -20.01 -10.01 -1.90
C ARG A 121 -18.73 -10.02 -1.06
N GLY A 122 -17.93 -11.08 -1.17
CA GLY A 122 -16.61 -11.17 -0.56
C GLY A 122 -15.67 -10.12 -1.11
N GLY A 123 -15.67 -9.91 -2.42
CA GLY A 123 -14.92 -8.85 -3.08
C GLY A 123 -15.30 -7.46 -2.59
N PHE A 124 -16.60 -7.18 -2.43
CA PHE A 124 -17.06 -5.90 -1.92
C PHE A 124 -16.62 -5.65 -0.47
N ASN A 125 -16.56 -6.66 0.38
CA ASN A 125 -16.03 -6.48 1.75
C ASN A 125 -14.55 -6.06 1.72
N LEU A 126 -13.75 -6.62 0.82
CA LEU A 126 -12.37 -6.18 0.62
C LEU A 126 -12.28 -4.76 0.05
N ALA A 127 -13.22 -4.39 -0.82
CA ALA A 127 -13.32 -3.02 -1.33
C ALA A 127 -13.59 -2.03 -0.18
N LYS A 128 -14.43 -2.38 0.81
CA LYS A 128 -14.65 -1.56 2.00
C LYS A 128 -13.37 -1.32 2.79
N ASP A 129 -12.53 -2.35 2.92
CA ASP A 129 -11.24 -2.23 3.58
C ASP A 129 -10.30 -1.28 2.81
N LYS A 130 -10.32 -1.32 1.46
CA LYS A 130 -9.59 -0.37 0.60
C LYS A 130 -10.15 1.07 0.67
N MET A 131 -11.45 1.24 0.85
CA MET A 131 -12.12 2.55 0.97
C MET A 131 -11.89 3.22 2.34
N ALA A 132 -11.70 2.42 3.40
CA ALA A 132 -11.64 2.90 4.78
C ALA A 132 -10.58 3.98 5.07
N PRO A 133 -9.33 3.91 4.55
CA PRO A 133 -8.31 4.94 4.78
C PRO A 133 -8.67 6.30 4.20
N GLU A 134 -9.33 6.35 3.04
CA GLU A 134 -9.77 7.60 2.42
C GLU A 134 -10.93 8.21 3.21
N ILE A 135 -11.88 7.38 3.67
CA ILE A 135 -12.94 7.81 4.59
C ILE A 135 -12.33 8.39 5.88
N ASP A 136 -11.34 7.70 6.47
CA ASP A 136 -10.66 8.18 7.68
C ASP A 136 -9.93 9.49 7.45
N SER A 137 -9.28 9.64 6.30
CA SER A 137 -8.61 10.87 5.92
C SER A 137 -9.62 12.01 5.76
N LYS A 138 -10.79 11.74 5.17
CA LYS A 138 -11.86 12.72 5.02
C LYS A 138 -12.46 13.13 6.36
N ILE A 139 -12.67 12.19 7.28
CA ILE A 139 -13.12 12.47 8.66
C ILE A 139 -12.09 13.36 9.37
N ARG A 140 -10.80 13.00 9.32
CA ARG A 140 -9.73 13.79 9.97
C ARG A 140 -9.66 15.21 9.43
N TRP A 141 -9.82 15.36 8.10
CA TRP A 141 -9.89 16.67 7.47
C TRP A 141 -11.10 17.48 7.94
N ASP A 142 -12.26 16.85 8.08
CA ASP A 142 -13.49 17.49 8.57
C ASP A 142 -13.38 17.91 10.05
N ILE A 143 -12.75 17.09 10.91
CA ILE A 143 -12.46 17.42 12.31
C ILE A 143 -11.51 18.64 12.42
N GLY A 144 -10.45 18.67 11.60
CA GLY A 144 -9.43 19.72 11.61
C GLY A 144 -8.56 19.73 12.88
N GLY A 145 -7.89 20.85 13.14
CA GLY A 145 -6.89 20.98 14.22
C GLY A 145 -5.53 20.36 13.86
N ASP A 146 -4.65 20.26 14.84
CA ASP A 146 -3.28 19.77 14.64
C ASP A 146 -3.21 18.23 14.66
N VAL A 147 -4.02 17.60 15.51
CA VAL A 147 -4.14 16.14 15.61
C VAL A 147 -5.60 15.73 15.80
N GLN A 148 -5.96 14.53 15.35
CA GLN A 148 -7.35 14.06 15.38
C GLN A 148 -7.46 12.65 15.94
N ARG A 149 -8.55 12.41 16.67
CA ARG A 149 -8.99 11.08 17.08
C ARG A 149 -10.37 10.79 16.50
N ILE A 150 -10.55 9.59 15.99
CA ILE A 150 -11.85 9.08 15.56
C ILE A 150 -12.25 8.04 16.60
N ASP A 151 -13.27 8.35 17.39
CA ASP A 151 -13.73 7.48 18.47
C ASP A 151 -14.70 6.42 17.94
N SER A 152 -15.58 6.82 17.02
CA SER A 152 -16.47 5.91 16.29
C SER A 152 -16.85 6.47 14.94
N LYS A 153 -17.16 5.56 14.00
CA LYS A 153 -17.70 5.89 12.69
C LYS A 153 -18.68 4.81 12.22
N THR A 154 -19.70 5.21 11.48
CA THR A 154 -20.64 4.31 10.80
C THR A 154 -20.76 4.72 9.35
N THR A 155 -20.34 3.84 8.44
CA THR A 155 -20.35 4.10 7.00
C THR A 155 -21.52 3.38 6.33
N TYR A 156 -22.29 4.13 5.55
CA TYR A 156 -23.35 3.65 4.68
C TYR A 156 -22.87 3.68 3.23
N TYR A 157 -23.06 2.58 2.52
CA TYR A 157 -22.66 2.41 1.12
C TYR A 157 -23.91 2.44 0.24
N GLN A 158 -23.87 3.24 -0.82
CA GLN A 158 -24.98 3.48 -1.74
C GLN A 158 -24.48 3.46 -3.19
N ASN A 159 -25.41 3.31 -4.14
CA ASN A 159 -25.11 3.31 -5.58
C ASN A 159 -24.00 2.32 -5.98
N ILE A 160 -23.99 1.14 -5.35
CA ILE A 160 -22.93 0.15 -5.55
C ILE A 160 -23.07 -0.46 -6.95
N THR A 161 -22.10 -0.20 -7.82
CA THR A 161 -21.94 -0.84 -9.13
C THR A 161 -20.68 -1.69 -9.13
N PHE A 162 -20.63 -2.65 -10.06
CA PHE A 162 -19.47 -3.53 -10.19
C PHE A 162 -19.20 -3.91 -11.64
N LYS A 163 -17.93 -4.17 -11.95
CA LYS A 163 -17.48 -4.72 -13.24
C LYS A 163 -16.58 -5.92 -12.99
N TYR A 164 -16.77 -6.98 -13.78
CA TYR A 164 -15.82 -8.10 -13.84
C TYR A 164 -14.82 -7.81 -14.95
N ILE A 165 -13.53 -7.70 -14.61
CA ILE A 165 -12.47 -7.39 -15.56
C ILE A 165 -11.34 -8.40 -15.47
N LEU A 166 -10.59 -8.51 -16.57
CA LEU A 166 -9.43 -9.38 -16.69
C LEU A 166 -8.21 -8.48 -16.92
N LEU A 167 -7.26 -8.52 -15.98
CA LEU A 167 -6.05 -7.70 -16.06
C LEU A 167 -4.86 -8.56 -16.50
N PRO A 168 -4.15 -8.19 -17.57
CA PRO A 168 -3.06 -8.99 -18.10
C PRO A 168 -1.80 -8.81 -17.26
N VAL A 169 -1.21 -9.92 -16.85
CA VAL A 169 0.08 -9.99 -16.19
C VAL A 169 1.00 -10.98 -16.89
N TRP A 170 2.30 -10.72 -16.81
CA TRP A 170 3.30 -11.75 -17.05
C TRP A 170 3.75 -12.32 -15.72
N ILE A 171 3.72 -13.64 -15.61
CA ILE A 171 4.17 -14.34 -14.42
C ILE A 171 5.38 -15.22 -14.73
N SER A 172 6.34 -15.23 -13.82
CA SER A 172 7.43 -16.19 -13.87
C SER A 172 7.74 -16.71 -12.47
N ALA A 173 7.83 -18.04 -12.36
CA ALA A 173 8.26 -18.72 -11.16
C ALA A 173 9.61 -19.38 -11.41
N TYR A 174 10.56 -19.17 -10.50
CA TYR A 174 11.89 -19.79 -10.57
C TYR A 174 12.33 -20.29 -9.20
N ARG A 175 13.08 -21.40 -9.20
CA ARG A 175 13.65 -21.98 -7.99
C ARG A 175 15.09 -21.49 -7.82
N PHE A 176 15.43 -20.94 -6.67
CA PHE A 176 16.79 -20.53 -6.32
C PHE A 176 17.09 -20.98 -4.89
N LYS A 177 18.16 -21.77 -4.71
CA LYS A 177 18.58 -22.33 -3.40
C LYS A 177 17.42 -22.97 -2.63
N ASP A 178 16.69 -23.86 -3.29
CA ASP A 178 15.53 -24.59 -2.75
C ASP A 178 14.34 -23.75 -2.28
N ARG A 179 14.29 -22.47 -2.67
CA ARG A 179 13.12 -21.61 -2.48
C ARG A 179 12.53 -21.24 -3.84
N ASN A 180 11.21 -21.25 -3.93
CA ASN A 180 10.50 -20.76 -5.10
C ASN A 180 10.36 -19.25 -4.95
N PHE A 181 10.71 -18.53 -6.00
CA PHE A 181 10.51 -17.10 -6.13
C PHE A 181 9.55 -16.87 -7.28
N GLN A 182 8.64 -15.93 -7.10
CA GLN A 182 7.71 -15.51 -8.13
C GLN A 182 7.84 -14.01 -8.33
N PHE A 183 7.80 -13.58 -9.58
CA PHE A 183 7.58 -12.18 -9.91
C PHE A 183 6.44 -12.05 -10.92
N LEU A 184 5.72 -10.96 -10.76
CA LEU A 184 4.59 -10.53 -11.55
C LEU A 184 5.01 -9.25 -12.27
N VAL A 185 4.62 -9.14 -13.53
CA VAL A 185 4.83 -7.93 -14.32
C VAL A 185 3.47 -7.47 -14.82
N ASN A 186 3.13 -6.22 -14.57
CA ASN A 186 1.96 -5.59 -15.16
C ASN A 186 2.18 -5.57 -16.69
N ALA A 187 1.38 -6.31 -17.46
CA ALA A 187 1.60 -6.45 -18.90
C ALA A 187 1.22 -5.19 -19.68
N ARG A 188 0.55 -4.22 -19.05
CA ARG A 188 0.16 -2.94 -19.63
C ARG A 188 1.23 -1.87 -19.42
N THR A 189 1.78 -1.75 -18.22
CA THR A 189 2.77 -0.70 -17.86
C THR A 189 4.21 -1.19 -17.89
N GLY A 190 4.43 -2.50 -17.73
CA GLY A 190 5.76 -3.10 -17.56
C GLY A 190 6.31 -3.03 -16.13
N GLU A 191 5.51 -2.58 -15.17
CA GLU A 191 5.88 -2.54 -13.75
C GLU A 191 6.12 -3.95 -13.20
N VAL A 192 7.22 -4.14 -12.46
CA VAL A 192 7.68 -5.45 -11.98
C VAL A 192 7.56 -5.52 -10.46
N GLN A 193 6.74 -6.44 -9.97
CA GLN A 193 6.58 -6.73 -8.54
C GLN A 193 6.98 -8.18 -8.23
N GLY A 194 7.43 -8.42 -7.01
CA GLY A 194 7.67 -9.77 -6.52
C GLY A 194 8.99 -9.98 -5.79
N GLU A 195 9.29 -11.24 -5.53
CA GLU A 195 10.40 -11.59 -4.65
C GLU A 195 11.74 -11.56 -5.40
N ARG A 196 12.63 -10.69 -4.93
CA ARG A 196 14.04 -10.68 -5.37
C ARG A 196 14.92 -11.40 -4.35
N PRO A 197 15.80 -12.33 -4.77
CA PRO A 197 16.80 -12.92 -3.90
C PRO A 197 17.80 -11.84 -3.54
N TRP A 198 17.85 -11.50 -2.26
CA TRP A 198 18.85 -10.59 -1.74
C TRP A 198 20.23 -11.26 -1.82
N SER A 199 21.16 -10.62 -2.51
CA SER A 199 22.54 -11.10 -2.54
C SER A 199 23.18 -10.83 -1.19
N TRP A 200 23.30 -11.86 -0.36
CA TRP A 200 24.02 -11.82 0.91
C TRP A 200 25.37 -11.13 0.79
N VAL A 201 26.11 -11.37 -0.31
CA VAL A 201 27.38 -10.69 -0.63
C VAL A 201 27.22 -9.16 -0.74
N LYS A 202 26.14 -8.67 -1.37
CA LYS A 202 25.90 -7.22 -1.47
C LYS A 202 25.54 -6.62 -0.12
N ILE A 203 24.77 -7.34 0.70
CA ILE A 203 24.40 -6.91 2.04
C ILE A 203 25.63 -6.86 2.94
N THR A 204 26.45 -7.92 2.95
CA THR A 204 27.68 -7.95 3.75
C THR A 204 28.68 -6.89 3.30
N LEU A 205 28.84 -6.68 1.99
CA LEU A 205 29.74 -5.63 1.49
C LEU A 205 29.23 -4.24 1.88
N ALA A 206 27.92 -3.96 1.77
CA ALA A 206 27.35 -2.69 2.21
C ALA A 206 27.51 -2.48 3.73
N ALA A 207 27.28 -3.51 4.53
CA ALA A 207 27.46 -3.45 5.98
C ALA A 207 28.94 -3.20 6.36
N LEU A 208 29.88 -3.89 5.70
CA LEU A 208 31.31 -3.67 5.90
C LEU A 208 31.74 -2.26 5.52
N SER A 209 31.20 -1.70 4.43
CA SER A 209 31.45 -0.31 4.03
C SER A 209 31.01 0.67 5.10
N VAL A 210 29.82 0.47 5.68
CA VAL A 210 29.30 1.33 6.77
C VAL A 210 30.19 1.23 8.01
N ILE A 211 30.59 0.02 8.40
CA ILE A 211 31.50 -0.20 9.54
C ILE A 211 32.86 0.47 9.30
N ALA A 212 33.41 0.36 8.09
CA ALA A 212 34.67 0.99 7.73
C ALA A 212 34.59 2.52 7.81
N ILE A 213 33.50 3.12 7.32
CA ILE A 213 33.27 4.57 7.41
C ILE A 213 33.18 5.01 8.87
N ILE A 214 32.42 4.30 9.70
CA ILE A 214 32.32 4.61 11.15
C ILE A 214 33.69 4.51 11.81
N GLY A 215 34.45 3.46 11.52
CA GLY A 215 35.81 3.28 12.05
C GLY A 215 36.76 4.42 11.67
N ILE A 216 36.69 4.90 10.42
CA ILE A 216 37.47 6.06 9.97
C ILE A 216 37.06 7.32 10.75
N ILE A 217 35.76 7.58 10.90
CA ILE A 217 35.25 8.74 11.63
C ILE A 217 35.72 8.71 13.09
N VAL A 218 35.58 7.58 13.77
CA VAL A 218 36.00 7.42 15.17
C VAL A 218 37.51 7.61 15.31
N TYR A 219 38.32 7.02 14.41
CA TYR A 219 39.76 7.18 14.44
C TYR A 219 40.19 8.66 14.33
N PHE A 220 39.60 9.42 13.40
CA PHE A 220 39.86 10.85 13.26
C PHE A 220 39.28 11.71 14.39
N ALA A 221 38.19 11.29 15.03
CA ALA A 221 37.63 11.98 16.20
C ALA A 221 38.40 11.69 17.50
N SER A 222 39.10 10.56 17.58
CA SER A 222 39.89 10.14 18.75
C SER A 222 41.34 10.64 18.73
N LYS A 223 41.71 11.42 17.73
CA LYS A 223 43.07 11.91 17.48
C LYS A 223 43.10 13.44 17.57
#